data_AF-A0A0P0CGL9-F1
#
_entry.id   AF-A0A0P0CGL9-F1
#
_cell.length_a   1.000
_cell.length_b   1.000
_cell.length_c   1.000
_cell.angle_alpha   90.00
_cell.angle_beta   90.00
_cell.angle_gamma   90.00
#
_symmetry.space_group_name_H-M   'P 1'
#
loop_
_entity.id
_entity.type
_entity.pdbx_description
1 polymer ?
#
loop_
_entity_poly.entity_id
_entity_poly.type
_entity_poly.pdbx_seq_one_letter_code
_entity_poly.pdbx_strand_id
1 'polypeptide(L)'
;MKRLLKKAIKPFLPSYQVVTTTYQIIPGLPITKKLSTHSFEKGESKEAKAFYGKVVSSEFTRKLAPVEVQLRVAGITIKKAQYGPIQNFDKKKIAFQA
;
A
#
# COMPACT_ATOMS: atom_id res chain seq x y z
N MET A 1 -10.41 -22.33 -24.43
CA MET A 1 -11.54 -21.36 -24.49
C MET A 1 -11.58 -20.36 -23.31
N LYS A 2 -11.20 -20.71 -22.07
CA LYS A 2 -11.24 -19.81 -20.88
C LYS A 2 -10.44 -18.48 -21.00
N ARG A 3 -9.48 -18.39 -21.91
CA ARG A 3 -8.64 -17.19 -22.12
C ARG A 3 -9.34 -16.06 -22.87
N LEU A 4 -10.29 -16.38 -23.76
CA LEU A 4 -11.00 -15.37 -24.57
C LEU A 4 -12.05 -14.64 -23.73
N LEU A 5 -12.81 -15.36 -22.91
CA LEU A 5 -13.77 -14.78 -21.95
C LEU A 5 -13.07 -13.84 -20.95
N LYS A 6 -11.86 -14.19 -20.48
CA LYS A 6 -11.07 -13.33 -19.59
C LYS A 6 -10.69 -11.98 -20.22
N LYS A 7 -10.46 -11.90 -21.55
CA LYS A 7 -10.14 -10.64 -22.23
C LYS A 7 -11.35 -9.71 -22.31
N ALA A 8 -12.55 -10.25 -22.49
CA ALA A 8 -13.79 -9.47 -22.57
C ALA A 8 -14.22 -8.87 -21.23
N ILE A 9 -14.01 -9.58 -20.12
CA ILE A 9 -14.38 -9.10 -18.77
C ILE A 9 -13.27 -8.29 -18.07
N LYS A 10 -12.02 -8.39 -18.56
CA LYS A 10 -10.86 -7.65 -18.03
C LYS A 10 -11.11 -6.15 -17.76
N PRO A 11 -11.81 -5.37 -18.63
CA PRO A 11 -12.06 -3.96 -18.34
C PRO A 11 -12.95 -3.70 -17.12
N PHE A 12 -13.85 -4.63 -16.78
CA PHE A 12 -14.78 -4.53 -15.66
C PHE A 12 -14.23 -5.10 -14.35
N LEU A 13 -13.09 -5.80 -14.40
CA LEU A 13 -12.45 -6.32 -13.21
C LEU A 13 -11.78 -5.19 -12.42
N PRO A 14 -11.82 -5.23 -11.08
CA PRO A 14 -11.23 -4.19 -10.25
C PRO A 14 -9.70 -4.20 -10.37
N SER A 15 -9.10 -3.01 -10.33
CA SER A 15 -7.65 -2.84 -10.18
C SER A 15 -7.25 -3.04 -8.73
N TYR A 16 -6.06 -3.59 -8.52
CA TYR A 16 -5.47 -3.79 -7.20
C TYR A 16 -4.18 -3.00 -7.09
N GLN A 17 -3.92 -2.43 -5.91
CA GLN A 17 -2.72 -1.67 -5.64
C GLN A 17 -2.26 -1.96 -4.22
N VAL A 18 -0.96 -2.09 -4.01
CA VAL A 18 -0.35 -2.13 -2.68
C VAL A 18 0.43 -0.84 -2.49
N VAL A 19 -0.03 -0.01 -1.56
CA VAL A 19 0.57 1.29 -1.24
C VAL A 19 1.34 1.14 0.06
N THR A 20 2.64 1.37 0.00
CA THR A 20 3.51 1.41 1.17
C THR A 20 3.87 2.87 1.45
N THR A 21 3.49 3.36 2.62
CA THR A 21 3.77 4.71 3.09
C THR A 21 4.80 4.62 4.20
N THR A 22 5.99 5.15 3.96
CA THR A 22 7.04 5.24 4.99
C THR A 22 7.07 6.67 5.53
N TYR A 23 7.07 6.80 6.85
CA TYR A 23 7.17 8.09 7.52
C TYR A 23 8.58 8.29 8.05
N GLN A 24 9.20 9.41 7.68
CA GLN A 24 10.47 9.83 8.20
C GLN A 24 10.22 10.91 9.26
N ILE A 25 10.65 10.63 10.48
CA ILE A 25 10.52 11.53 11.62
C ILE A 25 11.91 12.05 11.94
N ILE A 26 12.10 13.36 11.81
CA ILE A 26 13.29 14.05 12.27
C ILE A 26 12.84 15.07 13.32
N PRO A 27 13.37 15.04 14.56
CA PRO A 27 13.02 16.02 15.57
C PRO A 27 13.23 17.45 15.08
N GLY A 28 12.27 18.34 15.34
CA GLY A 28 12.32 19.74 14.91
C GLY A 28 11.91 20.01 13.47
N LEU A 29 11.70 18.97 12.64
CA LEU A 29 11.22 19.09 11.27
C LEU A 29 9.80 18.50 11.10
N PRO A 30 9.04 18.93 10.08
CA PRO A 30 7.76 18.32 9.76
C PRO A 30 7.96 16.85 9.36
N ILE A 31 6.98 16.00 9.70
CA ILE A 31 7.01 14.59 9.36
C ILE A 31 6.87 14.46 7.84
N THR A 32 7.88 13.88 7.20
CA THR A 32 7.84 13.59 5.76
C THR A 32 7.30 12.19 5.52
N LYS A 33 6.52 12.03 4.45
CA LYS A 33 6.03 10.72 3.99
C LYS A 33 6.55 10.42 2.60
N LYS A 34 6.98 9.17 2.40
CA LYS A 34 7.34 8.62 1.11
C LYS A 34 6.33 7.55 0.72
N LEU A 35 5.73 7.72 -0.46
CA LEU A 35 4.75 6.80 -1.02
C LEU A 35 5.42 5.90 -2.05
N SER A 36 5.26 4.59 -1.89
CA SER A 36 5.63 3.60 -2.89
C SER A 36 4.39 2.80 -3.26
N THR A 37 3.90 3.00 -4.49
CA THR A 37 2.70 2.34 -4.99
C THR A 37 3.10 1.25 -5.98
N HIS A 38 2.70 0.03 -5.69
CA HIS A 38 2.81 -1.09 -6.62
C HIS A 38 1.42 -1.43 -7.17
N SER A 39 1.22 -1.17 -8.45
CA SER A 39 -0.05 -1.39 -9.15
C SER A 39 -0.05 -2.76 -9.83
N PHE A 40 -1.15 -3.49 -9.71
CA PHE A 40 -1.39 -4.77 -10.36
C PHE A 40 -2.40 -4.63 -11.50
N GLU A 41 -2.45 -5.60 -12.42
CA GLU A 41 -3.46 -5.59 -13.46
C GLU A 41 -4.87 -5.87 -12.92
N LYS A 42 -5.87 -5.54 -13.74
CA LYS A 42 -7.28 -5.80 -13.44
C LYS A 42 -7.52 -7.30 -13.23
N GLY A 43 -8.08 -7.66 -12.07
CA GLY A 43 -8.41 -9.03 -11.72
C GLY A 43 -7.31 -9.83 -11.02
N GLU A 44 -6.14 -9.24 -10.75
CA GLU A 44 -5.00 -9.90 -10.08
C GLU A 44 -5.13 -9.92 -8.55
N SER A 45 -6.29 -10.35 -8.05
CA SER A 45 -6.59 -10.33 -6.61
C SER A 45 -5.68 -11.25 -5.79
N LYS A 46 -5.31 -12.42 -6.34
CA LYS A 46 -4.46 -13.41 -5.66
C LYS A 46 -3.02 -12.89 -5.53
N GLU A 47 -2.50 -12.31 -6.60
CA GLU A 47 -1.14 -11.79 -6.64
C GLU A 47 -0.99 -10.56 -5.73
N ALA A 48 -1.95 -9.63 -5.77
CA ALA A 48 -1.96 -8.47 -4.89
C ALA A 48 -2.03 -8.87 -3.41
N LYS A 49 -2.87 -9.87 -3.05
CA LYS A 49 -2.94 -10.39 -1.67
C LYS A 49 -1.66 -11.11 -1.25
N ALA A 50 -1.06 -11.90 -2.14
CA ALA A 50 0.20 -12.59 -1.86
C ALA A 50 1.35 -11.60 -1.68
N PHE A 51 1.43 -10.57 -2.52
CA PHE A 51 2.42 -9.51 -2.41
C PHE A 51 2.23 -8.71 -1.13
N TYR A 52 1.00 -8.30 -0.81
CA TYR A 52 0.69 -7.65 0.47
C TYR A 52 1.14 -8.50 1.65
N GLY A 53 0.83 -9.81 1.63
CA GLY A 53 1.29 -10.74 2.65
C GLY A 53 2.82 -10.75 2.80
N LYS A 54 3.55 -10.83 1.69
CA LYS A 54 5.02 -10.78 1.66
C LYS A 54 5.58 -9.49 2.26
N VAL A 55 5.01 -8.34 1.91
CA VAL A 55 5.46 -7.03 2.41
C VAL A 55 5.22 -6.92 3.92
N VAL A 56 4.05 -7.34 4.40
CA VAL A 56 3.68 -7.31 5.83
C VAL A 56 4.46 -8.35 6.66
N SER A 57 4.79 -9.49 6.08
CA SER A 57 5.60 -10.53 6.73
C SER A 57 7.10 -10.21 6.71
N SER A 58 7.55 -9.32 5.83
CA SER A 58 8.96 -8.99 5.68
C SER A 58 9.51 -8.35 6.95
N GLU A 59 10.59 -8.95 7.48
CA GLU A 59 11.35 -8.38 8.59
C GLU A 59 11.84 -6.97 8.27
N PHE A 60 12.21 -6.71 7.02
CA PHE A 60 12.68 -5.39 6.58
C PHE A 60 11.61 -4.32 6.77
N THR A 61 10.36 -4.61 6.39
CA THR A 61 9.23 -3.67 6.54
C THR A 61 8.87 -3.45 8.01
N ARG A 62 9.09 -4.43 8.88
CA ARG A 62 8.86 -4.32 10.32
C ARG A 62 9.96 -3.57 11.06
N LYS A 63 11.22 -3.70 10.61
CA LYS A 63 12.41 -3.05 11.18
C LYS A 63 12.64 -1.64 10.63
N LEU A 64 12.06 -1.32 9.47
CA LEU A 64 12.05 0.04 8.93
C LEU A 64 11.34 1.01 9.88
N ALA A 65 11.73 2.29 9.77
CA ALA A 65 11.05 3.44 10.38
C ALA A 65 9.52 3.38 10.12
N PRO A 66 8.66 4.13 10.83
CA PRO A 66 7.22 3.89 10.85
C PRO A 66 6.62 3.71 9.45
N VAL A 67 6.10 2.51 9.15
CA VAL A 67 5.54 2.15 7.83
C VAL A 67 4.07 1.76 7.92
N GLU A 68 3.27 2.27 7.00
CA GLU A 68 1.90 1.86 6.74
C GLU A 68 1.79 1.14 5.40
N VAL A 69 1.23 -0.07 5.39
CA VAL A 69 1.00 -0.86 4.18
C VAL A 69 -0.51 -1.00 3.96
N GLN A 70 -0.99 -0.51 2.82
CA GLN A 70 -2.39 -0.56 2.43
C GLN A 70 -2.57 -1.44 1.18
N LEU A 71 -3.54 -2.35 1.21
CA LEU A 71 -4.07 -3.01 0.02
C LEU A 71 -5.30 -2.24 -0.44
N ARG A 72 -5.23 -1.63 -1.62
CA ARG A 72 -6.31 -0.91 -2.27
C ARG A 72 -6.89 -1.69 -3.43
N VAL A 73 -8.21 -1.59 -3.60
CA VAL A 73 -8.95 -2.21 -4.69
C VAL A 73 -9.93 -1.19 -5.23
N ALA A 74 -9.86 -0.89 -6.51
CA ALA A 74 -10.67 0.15 -7.15
C ALA A 74 -10.67 1.49 -6.36
N GLY A 75 -9.52 1.85 -5.79
CA GLY A 75 -9.36 3.07 -4.97
C GLY A 75 -9.72 2.94 -3.49
N ILE A 76 -10.37 1.85 -3.07
CA ILE A 76 -10.82 1.63 -1.69
C ILE A 76 -9.77 0.80 -0.93
N THR A 77 -9.39 1.21 0.28
CA THR A 77 -8.48 0.41 1.12
C THR A 77 -9.24 -0.75 1.77
N ILE A 78 -8.86 -1.99 1.44
CA ILE A 78 -9.48 -3.21 1.98
C ILE A 78 -8.70 -3.75 3.18
N LYS A 79 -7.37 -3.67 3.16
CA LYS A 79 -6.52 -4.10 4.27
C LYS A 79 -5.48 -3.05 4.58
N LYS A 80 -5.15 -2.92 5.86
CA LYS A 80 -4.18 -1.97 6.36
C LYS A 80 -3.36 -2.63 7.46
N ALA A 81 -2.05 -2.54 7.35
CA ALA A 81 -1.09 -2.92 8.39
C ALA A 81 -0.27 -1.68 8.74
N GLN A 82 0.00 -1.49 10.03
CA GLN A 82 0.75 -0.35 10.54
C GLN A 82 1.87 -0.86 11.45
N TYR A 83 3.04 -0.26 11.30
CA TYR A 83 4.23 -0.60 12.07
C TYR A 83 4.83 0.66 12.68
N GLY A 84 5.09 0.63 13.98
CA GLY A 84 5.56 1.79 14.74
C GLY A 84 4.43 2.75 15.17
N PRO A 85 4.78 3.90 15.79
CA PRO A 85 3.84 4.79 16.47
C PRO A 85 3.03 5.70 15.51
N ILE A 86 2.56 5.17 14.38
CA ILE A 86 1.89 5.94 13.31
C ILE A 86 0.53 6.50 13.77
N GLN A 87 -0.16 5.79 14.65
CA GLN A 87 -1.49 6.19 15.14
C GLN A 87 -1.45 7.51 15.92
N ASN A 88 -0.29 7.84 16.50
CA ASN A 88 -0.08 9.04 17.30
C ASN A 88 0.47 10.23 16.49
N PHE A 89 0.66 10.08 15.18
CA PHE A 89 1.13 11.20 14.37
C PHE A 89 0.03 12.25 14.24
N ASP A 90 0.35 13.48 14.64
CA ASP A 90 -0.47 14.63 14.37
C ASP A 90 -0.49 14.86 12.85
N LYS A 91 -1.64 14.56 12.23
CA LYS A 91 -1.84 14.64 10.78
C LYS A 91 -1.58 16.05 10.24
N LYS A 92 -1.67 17.09 11.09
CA LYS A 92 -1.39 18.48 10.72
C LYS A 92 0.10 18.78 10.53
N LYS A 93 0.99 17.95 11.11
CA LYS A 93 2.46 18.10 11.01
C LYS A 93 3.08 17.25 9.90
N ILE A 94 2.27 16.55 9.12
CA ILE A 94 2.74 15.69 8.03
C ILE A 94 2.82 16.52 6.74
N ALA A 95 4.03 16.84 6.31
CA ALA A 95 4.27 17.49 5.03
C ALA A 95 4.15 16.45 3.88
N PHE A 96 3.46 16.84 2.81
CA PHE A 96 3.39 16.05 1.58
C PHE A 96 4.65 16.35 0.76
N GLN A 97 5.59 15.41 0.66
CA GLN A 97 6.58 15.46 -0.42
C GLN A 97 5.96 14.73 -1.62
N ALA A 98 5.67 15.51 -2.66
CA ALA A 98 5.15 15.02 -3.93
C ALA A 98 6.26 14.29 -4.72
#